data_AF-A0A1Q4XMY0-F1
#
_entry.id   AF-A0A1Q4XMY0-F1
#
_cell.length_a   1.000
_cell.length_b   1.000
_cell.length_c   1.000
_cell.angle_alpha   90.00
_cell.angle_beta   90.00
_cell.angle_gamma   90.00
#
_symmetry.space_group_name_H-M   'P 1'
#
loop_
_entity.id
_entity.type
_entity.pdbx_description
1 polymer ?
#
loop_
_entity_poly.entity_id
_entity_poly.type
_entity_poly.pdbx_seq_one_letter_code
_entity_poly.pdbx_strand_id
1 'polypeptide(L)'
;MEIVRAEHVARLLSTQDGDPVLIVHRGRAEVVDAAELDDPGYEGALRVAERGDLVPDKGGEPTQEEAETLARRLDTAVRNLGG
;
A
#
# COMPACT_ATOMS: atom_id res chain seq x y z
N MET A 1 1.37 3.89 16.80
CA MET A 1 0.38 3.14 16.00
C MET A 1 0.91 3.04 14.59
N GLU A 2 1.04 1.83 14.05
CA GLU A 2 1.41 1.62 12.65
C GLU A 2 0.15 1.74 11.78
N ILE A 3 0.21 2.63 10.79
CA ILE A 3 -0.84 2.85 9.80
C ILE A 3 -0.72 1.78 8.71
N VAL A 4 0.51 1.50 8.25
CA VAL A 4 0.81 0.48 7.25
C VAL A 4 1.36 -0.78 7.92
N ARG A 5 1.00 -1.96 7.40
CA ARG A 5 1.31 -3.28 7.98
C ARG A 5 1.66 -4.28 6.89
N ALA A 6 2.33 -5.36 7.27
CA ALA A 6 2.75 -6.42 6.34
C ALA A 6 1.56 -7.04 5.58
N GLU A 7 0.40 -7.18 6.24
CA GLU A 7 -0.83 -7.67 5.63
C GLU A 7 -1.32 -6.80 4.46
N HIS A 8 -1.13 -5.48 4.54
CA HIS A 8 -1.48 -4.57 3.45
C HIS A 8 -0.52 -4.71 2.27
N VAL A 9 0.77 -4.87 2.54
CA VAL A 9 1.79 -5.11 1.51
C VAL A 9 1.59 -6.45 0.81
N ALA A 10 1.34 -7.51 1.58
CA ALA A 10 1.02 -8.82 1.04
C ALA A 10 -0.21 -8.76 0.15
N ARG A 11 -1.29 -8.09 0.61
CA ARG A 11 -2.51 -7.89 -0.19
C ARG A 11 -2.25 -7.13 -1.50
N LEU A 12 -1.47 -6.05 -1.45
CA LEU A 12 -1.10 -5.27 -2.63
C LEU A 12 -0.38 -6.14 -3.67
N LEU A 13 0.56 -6.98 -3.22
CA LEU A 13 1.40 -7.78 -4.09
C LEU A 13 0.70 -9.05 -4.60
N SER A 14 -0.22 -9.62 -3.82
CA SER A 14 -1.07 -10.74 -4.21
C SER A 14 -2.20 -10.34 -5.16
N THR A 15 -2.55 -9.05 -5.24
CA THR A 15 -3.56 -8.57 -6.18
C THR A 15 -2.96 -8.50 -7.58
N GLN A 16 -3.47 -9.36 -8.48
CA GLN A 16 -2.99 -9.48 -9.86
C GLN A 16 -3.90 -8.81 -10.89
N ASP A 17 -5.16 -8.65 -10.52
CA ASP A 17 -6.16 -8.02 -11.36
C ASP A 17 -6.19 -6.51 -11.09
N GLY A 18 -6.22 -5.73 -12.18
CA GLY A 18 -6.27 -4.27 -12.13
C GLY A 18 -4.96 -3.62 -11.69
N ASP A 19 -5.08 -2.39 -11.18
CA ASP A 19 -3.97 -1.55 -10.77
C ASP A 19 -4.07 -1.30 -9.25
N PRO A 20 -3.71 -2.28 -8.40
CA PRO A 20 -3.89 -2.15 -6.96
C PRO A 20 -2.92 -1.11 -6.37
N VAL A 21 -3.47 -0.24 -5.53
CA VAL A 21 -2.77 0.86 -4.86
C VAL A 21 -3.01 0.81 -3.36
N LEU A 22 -1.93 0.96 -2.60
CA LEU A 22 -1.98 1.16 -1.16
C LEU A 22 -2.26 2.63 -0.89
N ILE A 23 -3.37 2.91 -0.21
CA ILE A 23 -3.75 4.26 0.20
C ILE A 23 -3.86 4.37 1.71
N VAL A 24 -3.82 5.60 2.21
CA VAL A 24 -4.21 5.95 3.57
C VAL A 24 -5.41 6.88 3.51
N HIS A 25 -6.53 6.42 4.06
CA HIS A 25 -7.77 7.18 4.16
C HIS A 25 -8.21 7.23 5.62
N ARG A 26 -8.49 8.44 6.12
CA ARG A 26 -8.95 8.67 7.51
C ARG A 26 -8.06 7.99 8.57
N GLY A 27 -6.75 7.97 8.34
CA GLY A 27 -5.76 7.38 9.24
C GLY A 27 -5.68 5.86 9.21
N ARG A 28 -6.23 5.20 8.18
CA ARG A 28 -6.19 3.75 7.99
C ARG A 28 -5.58 3.44 6.63
N ALA A 29 -4.70 2.44 6.57
CA ALA A 29 -4.22 1.94 5.30
C ALA A 29 -5.21 0.92 4.71
N GLU A 30 -5.42 0.98 3.40
CA GLU A 30 -6.17 -0.02 2.66
C GLU A 30 -5.62 -0.19 1.24
N VAL A 31 -5.94 -1.32 0.61
CA VAL A 31 -5.57 -1.62 -0.78
C VAL A 31 -6.85 -1.58 -1.60
N VAL A 32 -6.88 -0.69 -2.59
CA VAL A 32 -7.98 -0.46 -3.52
C VAL A 32 -7.46 -0.49 -4.95
N ASP A 33 -8.34 -0.63 -5.93
CA ASP A 33 -7.94 -0.43 -7.32
C ASP A 33 -7.73 1.07 -7.61
N ALA A 34 -6.76 1.40 -8.45
CA ALA A 34 -6.51 2.78 -8.89
C ALA A 34 -7.77 3.43 -9.50
N ALA A 35 -8.62 2.64 -10.17
CA ALA A 35 -9.88 3.10 -10.75
C ALA A 35 -10.94 3.46 -9.69
N GLU A 36 -10.88 2.85 -8.49
CA GLU A 36 -11.77 3.18 -7.38
C GLU A 36 -11.40 4.50 -6.72
N LEU A 37 -10.17 5.02 -6.92
CA LEU A 37 -9.76 6.28 -6.30
C LEU A 37 -10.48 7.52 -6.82
N ASP A 38 -11.14 7.40 -7.99
CA ASP A 38 -12.01 8.44 -8.52
C ASP A 38 -13.39 8.46 -7.82
N ASP A 39 -13.72 7.45 -7.01
CA ASP A 39 -14.97 7.43 -6.26
C ASP A 39 -14.98 8.46 -5.12
N PRO A 40 -16.11 9.15 -4.89
CA PRO A 40 -16.25 10.11 -3.79
C PRO A 40 -15.96 9.53 -2.39
N GLY A 41 -16.04 8.20 -2.24
CA GLY A 41 -15.71 7.50 -1.00
C GLY A 41 -14.24 7.64 -0.59
N TYR A 42 -13.34 7.79 -1.58
CA TYR A 42 -11.90 7.89 -1.39
C TYR A 42 -11.38 9.33 -1.57
N GLU A 43 -12.27 10.32 -1.61
CA GLU A 43 -11.88 11.72 -1.60
C GLU A 43 -11.00 12.01 -0.37
N GLY A 44 -9.83 12.60 -0.62
CA GLY A 44 -8.81 12.87 0.42
C GLY A 44 -7.97 11.65 0.82
N ALA A 45 -8.05 10.53 0.10
CA ALA A 45 -7.12 9.42 0.26
C ALA A 45 -5.72 9.82 -0.20
N LEU A 46 -4.71 9.43 0.58
CA LEU A 46 -3.30 9.61 0.24
C LEU A 46 -2.79 8.33 -0.42
N ARG A 47 -2.37 8.39 -1.69
CA ARG A 47 -1.64 7.28 -2.32
C ARG A 47 -0.27 7.13 -1.65
N VAL A 48 0.06 5.90 -1.25
CA VAL A 48 1.32 5.58 -0.59
C VAL A 48 2.28 4.85 -1.53
N ALA A 49 1.81 3.78 -2.17
CA ALA A 49 2.59 2.99 -3.10
C ALA A 49 1.68 2.16 -4.01
N GLU A 50 2.13 1.94 -5.24
CA GLU A 50 1.48 1.02 -6.18
C GLU A 50 2.20 -0.33 -6.16
N ARG A 51 1.56 -1.38 -6.67
CA ARG A 51 2.21 -2.69 -6.75
C ARG A 51 3.54 -2.63 -7.50
N GLY A 52 3.61 -1.87 -8.60
CA GLY A 52 4.83 -1.71 -9.39
C GLY A 52 6.02 -1.15 -8.60
N ASP A 53 5.77 -0.34 -7.58
CA ASP A 53 6.82 0.22 -6.72
C ASP A 53 7.40 -0.81 -5.74
N LEU A 54 6.62 -1.85 -5.43
CA LEU A 54 6.97 -2.85 -4.41
C LEU A 54 7.38 -4.20 -5.00
N VAL A 55 7.07 -4.49 -6.27
CA VAL A 55 7.48 -5.74 -6.91
C VAL A 55 9.00 -5.79 -6.99
N PRO A 56 9.67 -6.73 -6.31
CA PRO A 56 11.10 -6.88 -6.48
C PRO A 56 11.41 -7.31 -7.92
N ASP A 57 12.51 -6.83 -8.49
CA ASP A 57 12.99 -7.13 -9.86
C ASP A 57 12.99 -8.62 -10.23
N LYS A 58 12.91 -9.51 -9.24
CA LYS A 58 12.92 -10.97 -9.39
C LYS A 58 11.53 -11.63 -9.55
N GLY A 59 10.43 -10.87 -9.57
CA GLY A 59 9.12 -11.36 -10.04
C GLY A 59 8.56 -12.54 -9.23
N GLY A 60 8.53 -12.44 -7.90
CA GLY A 60 7.93 -13.45 -7.01
C GLY A 60 7.12 -12.81 -5.90
N GLU A 61 6.27 -13.61 -5.25
CA GLU A 61 5.57 -13.19 -4.03
C GLU A 61 6.60 -12.84 -2.95
N PRO A 62 6.43 -11.70 -2.26
CA PRO A 62 7.34 -11.30 -1.19
C PRO A 62 7.30 -12.33 -0.06
N THR A 63 8.45 -12.57 0.55
CA THR A 63 8.49 -13.26 1.84
C THR A 63 7.85 -12.39 2.93
N GLN A 64 7.43 -13.02 4.03
CA GLN A 64 6.86 -12.29 5.17
C GLN A 64 7.82 -11.22 5.72
N GLU A 65 9.12 -11.52 5.78
CA GLU A 65 10.14 -10.59 6.27
C GLU A 65 10.33 -9.38 5.33
N GLU A 66 10.24 -9.60 4.01
CA GLU A 66 10.23 -8.53 3.01
C GLU A 66 8.97 -7.66 3.14
N ALA A 67 7.79 -8.27 3.28
CA ALA A 67 6.54 -7.55 3.47
C ALA A 67 6.55 -6.69 4.74
N GLU A 68 7.08 -7.21 5.85
CA GLU A 68 7.27 -6.44 7.09
C GLU A 68 8.25 -5.28 6.92
N THR A 69 9.35 -5.50 6.20
CA THR A 69 10.36 -4.46 5.95
C THR A 69 9.80 -3.34 5.07
N LEU A 70 9.06 -3.70 4.02
CA LEU A 70 8.35 -2.74 3.17
C LEU A 70 7.29 -1.99 3.98
N ALA A 71 6.49 -2.68 4.78
CA ALA A 71 5.46 -2.04 5.61
C ALA A 71 6.05 -1.00 6.57
N ARG A 72 7.18 -1.31 7.24
CA ARG A 72 7.87 -0.35 8.12
C ARG A 72 8.37 0.89 7.37
N ARG A 73 8.89 0.70 6.15
CA ARG A 73 9.32 1.82 5.29
C ARG A 73 8.15 2.69 4.87
N LEU A 74 7.05 2.07 4.45
CA LEU A 74 5.83 2.77 4.04
C LEU A 74 5.18 3.50 5.22
N ASP A 75 5.09 2.88 6.40
CA ASP A 75 4.60 3.52 7.63
C ASP A 75 5.42 4.77 7.99
N THR A 76 6.75 4.68 7.86
CA THR A 76 7.65 5.82 8.07
C THR A 76 7.40 6.93 7.04
N ALA A 77 7.23 6.57 5.76
CA ALA A 77 6.93 7.53 4.70
C ALA A 77 5.58 8.23 4.93
N VAL A 78 4.53 7.48 5.28
CA VAL A 78 3.20 8.03 5.61
C VAL A 78 3.28 9.00 6.77
N ARG A 79 4.02 8.67 7.84
CA ARG A 79 4.22 9.57 8.98
C ARG A 79 4.94 10.86 8.61
N ASN A 80 5.86 10.82 7.65
CA ASN A 80 6.53 12.01 7.13
C ASN A 80 5.63 12.84 6.21
N LEU A 81 4.63 12.23 5.56
CA LEU A 81 3.66 12.91 4.69
C LEU A 81 2.49 13.53 5.47
N GLY A 82 2.13 12.94 6.62
CA GLY A 82 1.05 13.41 7.50
C GLY A 82 1.51 14.23 8.71
N GLY A 83 2.75 14.75 8.68
CA GLY A 83 3.36 15.58 9.72
C GLY A 83 3.14 17.07 9.52
#